data_AF-A0A928HD70-F1
#
_entry.id   AF-A0A928HD70-F1
#
_cell.length_a   1.000
_cell.length_b   1.000
_cell.length_c   1.000
_cell.angle_alpha   90.00
_cell.angle_beta   90.00
_cell.angle_gamma   90.00
#
_symmetry.space_group_name_H-M   'P 1'
#
loop_
_entity.id
_entity.type
_entity.pdbx_description
1 polymer ?
#
loop_
_entity_poly.entity_id
_entity_poly.type
_entity_poly.pdbx_seq_one_letter_code
_entity_poly.pdbx_strand_id
1 'polypeptide(L)'
;MKKYPIEDIKAPAYLFIDDKVIFMKDNIKVQKVSTRLDVPTSHNIKAGDILTDQAITIKGSPVAFSDASALFDELKLVKGAMLPKKQNCYIIARVGADKWVKWTFAPAIHDTIGSITFGANLPLGEHGWTVYPDPLDAEKPLVTVEETTKPTIPAMTDAGKFMLRCLGIYGSGDDAINFDTSGASIDISLSTEDASNDRLIKYGKTLTDISITAKFKPRNISFEDWQKLTGIADTDEIGKFTGVGSADAKALVLRGEKQGDYQFTFAAARCKDPSATFSPKDALMDELSFEPLGDEFGDNKLVISTSEADFKFTETTNTSE
;
A
#
# COMPACT_ATOMS: atom_id res chain seq x y z
N MET A 1 -2.58 35.82 -11.43
CA MET A 1 -2.72 34.58 -12.23
C MET A 1 -4.00 33.87 -11.81
N LYS A 2 -4.89 33.59 -12.77
CA LYS A 2 -6.17 32.92 -12.54
C LYS A 2 -5.94 31.48 -12.05
N LYS A 3 -6.83 31.05 -11.15
CA LYS A 3 -6.91 29.73 -10.50
C LYS A 3 -6.44 28.60 -11.43
N TYR A 4 -5.58 27.74 -10.92
CA TYR A 4 -5.48 26.36 -11.36
C TYR A 4 -6.49 25.56 -10.52
N PRO A 5 -7.77 25.42 -10.88
CA PRO A 5 -8.49 24.26 -10.39
C PRO A 5 -8.02 23.12 -11.29
N ILE A 6 -7.09 22.30 -10.82
CA ILE A 6 -7.04 20.95 -11.38
C ILE A 6 -8.32 20.34 -10.83
N GLU A 7 -9.38 20.35 -11.64
CA GLU A 7 -10.65 19.72 -11.28
C GLU A 7 -10.38 18.23 -11.07
N ASP A 8 -11.09 17.62 -10.11
CA ASP A 8 -11.08 16.16 -9.96
C ASP A 8 -11.34 15.50 -11.32
N ILE A 9 -10.46 14.58 -11.73
CA ILE A 9 -10.63 13.83 -12.96
C ILE A 9 -11.66 12.74 -12.68
N LYS A 10 -12.93 13.05 -12.91
CA LYS A 10 -14.07 12.15 -12.68
C LYS A 10 -14.31 11.19 -13.84
N ALA A 11 -13.25 10.54 -14.31
CA ALA A 11 -13.30 9.64 -15.45
C ALA A 11 -12.24 8.53 -15.31
N PRO A 12 -12.47 7.34 -15.91
CA PRO A 12 -11.45 6.32 -16.02
C PRO A 12 -10.19 6.87 -16.69
N ALA A 13 -9.05 6.59 -16.10
CA ALA A 13 -7.81 7.27 -16.44
C ALA A 13 -6.60 6.34 -16.29
N TYR A 14 -5.61 6.59 -17.13
CA TYR A 14 -4.33 5.89 -17.12
C TYR A 14 -3.28 6.82 -16.53
N LEU A 15 -2.69 6.43 -15.41
CA LEU A 15 -1.54 7.07 -14.81
C LEU A 15 -0.27 6.37 -15.31
N PHE A 16 0.58 7.14 -15.95
CA PHE A 16 1.89 6.71 -16.43
C PHE A 16 2.94 7.25 -15.47
N ILE A 17 3.87 6.38 -15.07
CA ILE A 17 4.98 6.71 -14.17
C ILE A 17 6.18 5.90 -14.67
N ASP A 18 7.26 6.60 -15.02
CA ASP A 18 8.42 6.02 -15.71
C ASP A 18 7.99 5.25 -16.98
N ASP A 19 8.07 3.91 -16.97
CA ASP A 19 7.64 3.00 -18.03
C ASP A 19 6.40 2.15 -17.64
N LYS A 20 5.84 2.39 -16.44
CA LYS A 20 4.72 1.64 -15.88
C LYS A 20 3.41 2.39 -16.06
N VAL A 21 2.32 1.61 -16.19
CA VAL A 21 0.96 2.13 -16.39
C VAL A 21 0.03 1.56 -15.33
N ILE A 22 -0.70 2.43 -14.67
CA ILE A 22 -1.74 2.12 -13.70
C ILE A 22 -3.07 2.60 -14.27
N PHE A 23 -4.07 1.72 -14.29
CA PHE A 23 -5.42 2.07 -14.69
C PHE A 23 -6.27 2.28 -13.44
N MET A 24 -6.94 3.42 -13.37
CA MET A 24 -7.85 3.81 -12.31
C MET A 24 -9.24 3.97 -12.93
N LYS A 25 -10.21 3.21 -12.42
CA LYS A 25 -11.57 3.19 -12.95
C LYS A 25 -12.41 4.38 -12.45
N ASP A 26 -12.13 4.82 -11.23
CA ASP A 26 -12.88 5.85 -10.51
C ASP A 26 -12.19 7.22 -10.56
N ASN A 27 -12.73 8.19 -9.81
CA ASN A 27 -12.25 9.56 -9.78
C ASN A 27 -10.78 9.63 -9.33
N ILE A 28 -9.90 10.13 -10.19
CA ILE A 28 -8.58 10.57 -9.76
C ILE A 28 -8.72 11.96 -9.16
N LYS A 29 -8.41 12.08 -7.87
CA LYS A 29 -8.36 13.37 -7.18
C LYS A 29 -6.99 13.98 -7.43
N VAL A 30 -6.97 15.20 -7.94
CA VAL A 30 -5.73 15.96 -8.11
C VAL A 30 -5.86 17.25 -7.33
N GLN A 31 -5.16 17.33 -6.20
CA GLN A 31 -5.28 18.44 -5.27
C GLN A 31 -3.98 19.25 -5.24
N LYS A 32 -4.07 20.56 -5.49
CA LYS A 32 -2.98 21.49 -5.24
C LYS A 32 -3.12 22.09 -3.84
N VAL A 33 -2.06 21.99 -3.04
CA VAL A 33 -1.94 22.70 -1.76
C VAL A 33 -0.83 23.74 -1.92
N SER A 34 -1.06 24.95 -1.42
CA SER A 34 -0.04 25.99 -1.38
C SER A 34 -0.20 26.87 -0.15
N THR A 35 0.90 27.10 0.57
CA THR A 35 0.96 27.97 1.73
C THR A 35 1.75 29.23 1.37
N ARG A 36 1.28 30.38 1.83
CA ARG A 36 1.95 31.67 1.64
C ARG A 36 2.20 32.32 2.98
N LEU A 37 3.37 32.93 3.14
CA LEU A 37 3.71 33.76 4.28
C LEU A 37 3.61 35.23 3.88
N ASP A 38 2.86 35.99 4.67
CA ASP A 38 2.82 37.45 4.57
C ASP A 38 4.08 38.02 5.24
N VAL A 39 4.91 38.71 4.46
CA VAL A 39 6.15 39.31 4.98
C VAL A 39 5.89 40.79 5.24
N PRO A 40 6.01 41.27 6.48
CA PRO A 40 5.72 42.64 6.80
C PRO A 40 6.71 43.58 6.08
N THR A 41 6.18 44.66 5.51
CA THR A 41 6.97 45.72 4.88
C THR A 41 7.86 46.40 5.93
N SER A 42 9.17 46.13 5.92
CA SER A 42 10.15 47.00 6.57
C SER A 42 10.77 47.94 5.54
N HIS A 43 11.25 49.10 6.01
CA HIS A 43 11.56 50.28 5.21
C HIS A 43 12.37 49.96 3.93
N ASN A 44 11.74 50.26 2.78
CA ASN A 44 12.27 50.30 1.41
C ASN A 44 12.19 49.04 0.51
N ILE A 45 11.48 47.97 0.91
CA ILE A 45 11.16 46.87 -0.04
C ILE A 45 9.67 46.55 0.04
N LYS A 46 8.96 46.59 -1.10
CA LYS A 46 7.59 46.04 -1.20
C LYS A 46 7.68 44.53 -0.97
N ALA A 47 7.47 44.08 0.26
CA ALA A 47 7.34 42.68 0.57
C ALA A 47 5.93 42.23 0.15
N GLY A 48 5.85 41.33 -0.84
CA GLY A 48 4.62 40.64 -1.22
C GLY A 48 4.51 39.29 -0.52
N ASP A 49 3.44 38.55 -0.81
CA ASP A 49 3.29 37.14 -0.38
C ASP A 49 4.47 36.30 -0.89
N ILE A 50 5.16 35.61 0.01
CA ILE A 50 6.14 34.58 -0.38
C ILE A 50 5.45 33.22 -0.33
N LEU A 51 5.52 32.47 -1.44
CA LEU A 51 5.11 31.07 -1.47
C LEU A 51 6.08 30.26 -0.60
N THR A 52 5.58 29.69 0.50
CA THR A 52 6.41 28.92 1.43
C THR A 52 6.25 27.42 1.23
N ASP A 53 5.12 26.95 0.74
CA ASP A 53 4.91 25.53 0.43
C ASP A 53 4.03 25.39 -0.81
N GLN A 54 4.30 24.39 -1.62
CA GLN A 54 3.46 24.00 -2.74
C GLN A 54 3.60 22.51 -3.01
N ALA A 55 2.48 21.82 -3.21
CA ALA A 55 2.48 20.45 -3.68
C ALA A 55 1.25 20.16 -4.54
N ILE A 56 1.36 19.18 -5.43
CA ILE A 56 0.20 18.54 -6.08
C ILE A 56 0.14 17.10 -5.62
N THR A 57 -1.00 16.65 -5.11
CA THR A 57 -1.24 15.25 -4.76
C THR A 57 -2.20 14.64 -5.78
N ILE A 58 -1.82 13.50 -6.34
CA ILE A 58 -2.61 12.66 -7.23
C ILE A 58 -3.05 11.44 -6.43
N LYS A 59 -4.34 11.15 -6.37
CA LYS A 59 -4.89 10.01 -5.62
C LYS A 59 -5.89 9.23 -6.44
N GLY A 60 -5.82 7.91 -6.37
CA GLY A 60 -6.82 7.03 -6.96
C GLY A 60 -6.59 5.57 -6.61
N SER A 61 -7.64 4.75 -6.79
CA SER A 61 -7.59 3.31 -6.53
C SER A 61 -7.25 2.56 -7.81
N PRO A 62 -6.13 1.84 -7.85
CA PRO A 62 -5.76 1.00 -8.99
C PRO A 62 -6.76 -0.14 -9.21
N VAL A 63 -7.11 -0.40 -10.46
CA VAL A 63 -7.91 -1.57 -10.86
C VAL A 63 -7.15 -2.51 -11.80
N ALA A 64 -6.12 -2.02 -12.46
CA ALA A 64 -5.19 -2.82 -13.24
C ALA A 64 -3.84 -2.11 -13.32
N PHE A 65 -2.77 -2.86 -13.57
CA PHE A 65 -1.40 -2.35 -13.61
C PHE A 65 -0.56 -3.15 -14.61
N SER A 66 0.36 -2.49 -15.30
CA SER A 66 1.27 -3.17 -16.24
C SER A 66 2.31 -4.04 -15.52
N ASP A 67 2.70 -3.65 -14.30
CA ASP A 67 3.68 -4.32 -13.46
C ASP A 67 3.29 -4.10 -11.98
N ALA A 68 3.28 -5.14 -11.15
CA ALA A 68 2.94 -5.03 -9.73
C ALA A 68 3.92 -4.14 -8.95
N SER A 69 5.17 -4.05 -9.40
CA SER A 69 6.15 -3.15 -8.82
C SER A 69 5.73 -1.68 -8.94
N ALA A 70 4.86 -1.32 -9.90
CA ALA A 70 4.28 0.02 -10.02
C ALA A 70 3.46 0.44 -8.78
N LEU A 71 3.06 -0.51 -7.95
CA LEU A 71 2.22 -0.29 -6.79
C LEU A 71 2.97 -0.34 -5.46
N PHE A 72 4.16 -0.94 -5.41
CA PHE A 72 4.79 -1.34 -4.15
C PHE A 72 6.33 -1.26 -4.16
N ASP A 73 6.94 -0.50 -5.07
CA ASP A 73 8.41 -0.37 -5.17
C ASP A 73 9.03 0.14 -3.85
N GLU A 74 8.30 0.98 -3.13
CA GLU A 74 8.71 1.65 -1.89
C GLU A 74 8.88 0.66 -0.74
N LEU A 75 8.29 -0.53 -0.82
CA LEU A 75 8.44 -1.59 0.20
C LEU A 75 9.87 -2.13 0.30
N LYS A 76 10.72 -1.88 -0.71
CA LYS A 76 12.14 -2.29 -0.73
C LYS A 76 13.05 -1.26 -0.08
N LEU A 77 12.52 -0.11 0.33
CA LEU A 77 13.30 0.95 0.92
C LEU A 77 13.55 0.66 2.40
N VAL A 78 14.74 1.03 2.85
CA VAL A 78 15.14 0.96 4.25
C VAL A 78 14.85 2.28 4.95
N LYS A 79 14.67 2.23 6.27
CA LYS A 79 14.51 3.42 7.09
C LYS A 79 15.61 4.46 6.83
N GLY A 80 15.19 5.73 6.69
CA GLY A 80 16.07 6.86 6.40
C GLY A 80 16.35 7.11 4.91
N ALA A 81 15.89 6.23 4.01
CA ALA A 81 15.98 6.48 2.57
C ALA A 81 15.10 7.66 2.16
N MET A 82 15.57 8.50 1.23
CA MET A 82 14.69 9.44 0.53
C MET A 82 13.79 8.67 -0.42
N LEU A 83 12.49 8.96 -0.39
CA LEU A 83 11.56 8.40 -1.35
C LEU A 83 11.91 8.88 -2.77
N PRO A 84 11.99 7.98 -3.76
CA PRO A 84 12.45 8.32 -5.10
C PRO A 84 11.42 9.20 -5.83
N LYS A 85 11.92 10.23 -6.53
CA LYS A 85 11.12 11.02 -7.47
C LYS A 85 11.02 10.28 -8.80
N LYS A 86 9.85 9.71 -9.07
CA LYS A 86 9.52 9.04 -10.33
C LYS A 86 9.36 10.07 -11.45
N GLN A 87 9.87 9.74 -12.63
CA GLN A 87 9.86 10.63 -13.80
C GLN A 87 8.68 10.27 -14.72
N ASN A 88 8.51 11.05 -15.79
CA ASN A 88 7.49 10.81 -16.82
C ASN A 88 6.07 10.61 -16.24
N CYS A 89 5.74 11.35 -15.17
CA CYS A 89 4.44 11.24 -14.52
C CYS A 89 3.37 11.97 -15.32
N TYR A 90 2.41 11.25 -15.90
CA TYR A 90 1.28 11.88 -16.58
C TYR A 90 0.01 11.05 -16.51
N ILE A 91 -1.13 11.73 -16.53
CA ILE A 91 -2.45 11.10 -16.61
C ILE A 91 -3.03 11.34 -17.98
N ILE A 92 -3.61 10.31 -18.60
CA ILE A 92 -4.45 10.43 -19.78
C ILE A 92 -5.84 9.90 -19.46
N ALA A 93 -6.86 10.74 -19.66
CA ALA A 93 -8.26 10.38 -19.42
C ALA A 93 -9.15 10.79 -20.60
N ARG A 94 -10.21 10.01 -20.83
CA ARG A 94 -11.27 10.38 -21.78
C ARG A 94 -12.30 11.24 -21.05
N VAL A 95 -12.29 12.54 -21.34
CA VAL A 95 -13.18 13.53 -20.67
C VAL A 95 -14.45 13.83 -21.48
N GLY A 96 -14.59 13.23 -22.65
CA GLY A 96 -15.77 13.33 -23.51
C GLY A 96 -15.76 12.27 -24.59
N ALA A 97 -16.82 12.17 -25.39
CA ALA A 97 -16.96 11.14 -26.43
C ALA A 97 -15.71 11.02 -27.30
N ASP A 98 -15.15 12.12 -27.81
CA ASP A 98 -13.94 12.06 -28.66
C ASP A 98 -12.80 12.91 -28.12
N LYS A 99 -12.86 13.25 -26.82
CA LYS A 99 -11.88 14.15 -26.19
C LYS A 99 -11.04 13.41 -25.16
N TRP A 100 -9.74 13.35 -25.44
CA TRP A 100 -8.74 12.89 -24.49
C TRP A 100 -7.93 14.07 -24.00
N VAL A 101 -7.62 14.09 -22.71
CA VAL A 101 -6.79 15.12 -22.10
C VAL A 101 -5.62 14.45 -21.40
N LYS A 102 -4.45 15.08 -21.53
CA LYS A 102 -3.22 14.69 -20.86
C LYS A 102 -2.85 15.76 -19.83
N TRP A 103 -2.61 15.32 -18.60
CA TRP A 103 -2.01 16.12 -17.54
C TRP A 103 -0.59 15.61 -17.33
N THR A 104 0.41 16.42 -17.63
CA THR A 104 1.83 16.07 -17.41
C THR A 104 2.31 16.73 -16.14
N PHE A 105 2.84 15.95 -15.21
CA PHE A 105 3.30 16.40 -13.91
C PHE A 105 4.83 16.49 -13.87
N ALA A 106 5.34 17.38 -13.03
CA ALA A 106 6.72 17.28 -12.58
C ALA A 106 6.94 15.96 -11.81
N PRO A 107 8.20 15.54 -11.55
CA PRO A 107 8.49 14.26 -10.92
C PRO A 107 7.73 14.07 -9.60
N ALA A 108 7.14 12.90 -9.43
CA ALA A 108 6.23 12.60 -8.32
C ALA A 108 6.83 11.56 -7.37
N ILE A 109 6.50 11.66 -6.09
CA ILE A 109 6.88 10.72 -5.05
C ILE A 109 5.66 9.88 -4.71
N HIS A 110 5.77 8.55 -4.82
CA HIS A 110 4.74 7.65 -4.32
C HIS A 110 4.85 7.58 -2.79
N ASP A 111 3.85 8.10 -2.09
CA ASP A 111 3.89 8.29 -0.63
C ASP A 111 2.68 7.73 0.11
N THR A 112 1.69 7.23 -0.62
CA THR A 112 0.50 6.57 -0.07
C THR A 112 0.30 5.25 -0.79
N ILE A 113 0.31 4.15 -0.04
CA ILE A 113 -0.01 2.81 -0.52
C ILE A 113 -1.33 2.40 0.13
N GLY A 114 -2.29 1.97 -0.68
CA GLY A 114 -3.57 1.50 -0.18
C GLY A 114 -3.48 0.10 0.42
N SER A 115 -4.43 -0.24 1.28
CA SER A 115 -4.55 -1.62 1.75
C SER A 115 -4.92 -2.59 0.62
N ILE A 116 -4.59 -3.86 0.79
CA ILE A 116 -4.97 -4.95 -0.11
C ILE A 116 -6.04 -5.75 0.61
N THR A 117 -7.20 -5.93 0.01
CA THR A 117 -8.30 -6.71 0.60
C THR A 117 -8.65 -7.88 -0.30
N PHE A 118 -8.61 -9.09 0.25
CA PHE A 118 -8.93 -10.30 -0.49
C PHE A 118 -10.43 -10.56 -0.50
N GLY A 119 -10.96 -11.02 -1.64
CA GLY A 119 -12.39 -11.30 -1.79
C GLY A 119 -13.31 -10.06 -1.83
N ALA A 120 -12.75 -8.84 -1.86
CA ALA A 120 -13.51 -7.60 -1.95
C ALA A 120 -13.64 -7.10 -3.40
N ASN A 121 -14.74 -6.41 -3.72
CA ASN A 121 -14.97 -5.85 -5.06
C ASN A 121 -13.92 -4.81 -5.49
N LEU A 122 -13.28 -4.13 -4.54
CA LEU A 122 -12.17 -3.20 -4.75
C LEU A 122 -10.99 -3.69 -3.92
N PRO A 123 -10.19 -4.61 -4.45
CA PRO A 123 -9.18 -5.30 -3.65
C PRO A 123 -7.92 -4.46 -3.41
N LEU A 124 -7.77 -3.31 -4.06
CA LEU A 124 -6.67 -2.36 -3.85
C LEU A 124 -7.21 -1.03 -3.36
N GLY A 125 -6.60 -0.51 -2.29
CA GLY A 125 -6.93 0.78 -1.70
C GLY A 125 -6.46 1.98 -2.52
N GLU A 126 -6.57 3.18 -1.94
CA GLU A 126 -6.10 4.42 -2.58
C GLU A 126 -4.57 4.48 -2.61
N HIS A 127 -3.99 4.68 -3.78
CA HIS A 127 -2.59 5.04 -3.95
C HIS A 127 -2.46 6.55 -4.17
N GLY A 128 -1.35 7.12 -3.71
CA GLY A 128 -1.12 8.56 -3.73
C GLY A 128 0.30 8.92 -4.17
N TRP A 129 0.38 9.94 -5.03
CA TRP A 129 1.64 10.50 -5.50
C TRP A 129 1.68 12.00 -5.24
N THR A 130 2.76 12.48 -4.65
CA THR A 130 2.97 13.89 -4.34
C THR A 130 4.07 14.48 -5.22
N VAL A 131 3.73 15.56 -5.91
CA VAL A 131 4.63 16.35 -6.75
C VAL A 131 5.04 17.58 -5.96
N TYR A 132 6.34 17.71 -5.73
CA TYR A 132 6.93 18.89 -5.10
C TYR A 132 7.57 19.80 -6.14
N PRO A 133 7.68 21.11 -5.87
CA PRO A 133 8.47 22.03 -6.67
C PRO A 133 9.94 21.64 -6.69
N ASP A 134 10.59 22.06 -7.77
CA ASP A 134 12.04 22.03 -7.84
C ASP A 134 12.58 23.14 -6.91
N PRO A 135 13.41 22.81 -5.90
CA PRO A 135 13.99 23.82 -5.02
C PRO A 135 14.89 24.83 -5.76
N LEU A 136 15.40 24.46 -6.95
CA LEU A 136 16.22 25.33 -7.80
C LEU A 136 15.38 26.19 -8.76
N ASP A 137 14.13 25.79 -9.04
CA ASP A 137 13.23 26.47 -9.97
C ASP A 137 11.76 26.36 -9.50
N ALA A 138 11.46 27.07 -8.40
CA ALA A 138 10.14 27.01 -7.75
C ALA A 138 9.01 27.63 -8.58
N GLU A 139 9.32 28.40 -9.62
CA GLU A 139 8.33 29.02 -10.51
C GLU A 139 7.88 28.08 -11.64
N LYS A 140 8.61 26.99 -11.87
CA LYS A 140 8.27 26.00 -12.88
C LYS A 140 6.88 25.40 -12.63
N PRO A 141 6.01 25.33 -13.65
CA PRO A 141 4.71 24.68 -13.50
C PRO A 141 4.86 23.21 -13.06
N LEU A 142 4.15 22.83 -11.99
CA LEU A 142 4.12 21.44 -11.51
C LEU A 142 3.20 20.53 -12.35
N VAL A 143 2.34 21.14 -13.16
CA VAL A 143 1.45 20.43 -14.08
C VAL A 143 1.26 21.26 -15.36
N THR A 144 1.19 20.58 -16.50
CA THR A 144 0.72 21.12 -17.77
C THR A 144 -0.43 20.27 -18.29
N VAL A 145 -1.34 20.88 -19.05
CA VAL A 145 -2.56 20.22 -19.54
C VAL A 145 -2.71 20.48 -21.02
N GLU A 146 -2.96 19.42 -21.79
CA GLU A 146 -3.16 19.49 -23.24
C GLU A 146 -4.22 18.49 -23.71
N GLU A 147 -4.87 18.79 -24.83
CA GLU A 147 -5.69 17.81 -25.53
C GLU A 147 -4.79 16.79 -26.22
N THR A 148 -5.20 15.54 -26.22
CA THR A 148 -4.41 14.44 -26.78
C THR A 148 -5.30 13.42 -27.49
N THR A 149 -4.72 12.29 -27.89
CA THR A 149 -5.43 11.16 -28.49
C THR A 149 -5.47 9.97 -27.53
N LYS A 150 -6.22 8.93 -27.89
CA LYS A 150 -6.26 7.68 -27.12
C LYS A 150 -4.83 7.11 -27.01
N PRO A 151 -4.34 6.81 -25.79
CA PRO A 151 -3.01 6.28 -25.62
C PRO A 151 -2.92 4.81 -26.03
N THR A 152 -1.72 4.37 -26.42
CA THR A 152 -1.38 2.95 -26.50
C THR A 152 -1.13 2.43 -25.10
N ILE A 153 -1.86 1.37 -24.70
CA ILE A 153 -1.78 0.77 -23.38
C ILE A 153 -1.11 -0.60 -23.49
N PRO A 154 -0.07 -0.91 -22.68
CA PRO A 154 0.54 -2.24 -22.64
C PRO A 154 -0.43 -3.28 -22.08
N ALA A 155 -0.05 -4.56 -22.10
CA ALA A 155 -0.79 -5.58 -21.37
C ALA A 155 -0.84 -5.22 -19.88
N MET A 156 -2.01 -5.37 -19.26
CA MET A 156 -2.23 -5.06 -17.84
C MET A 156 -2.70 -6.27 -17.09
N THR A 157 -2.25 -6.41 -15.84
CA THR A 157 -2.76 -7.37 -14.87
C THR A 157 -3.94 -6.75 -14.14
N ASP A 158 -5.08 -7.45 -14.14
CA ASP A 158 -6.29 -7.03 -13.43
C ASP A 158 -6.14 -7.26 -11.92
N ALA A 159 -6.55 -6.28 -11.11
CA ALA A 159 -6.55 -6.36 -9.65
C ALA A 159 -7.50 -7.45 -9.13
N GLY A 160 -8.41 -7.95 -9.97
CA GLY A 160 -9.31 -9.07 -9.70
C GLY A 160 -8.63 -10.35 -9.25
N LYS A 161 -7.32 -10.52 -9.53
CA LYS A 161 -6.53 -11.63 -8.98
C LYS A 161 -6.48 -11.64 -7.45
N PHE A 162 -6.65 -10.48 -6.80
CA PHE A 162 -6.73 -10.38 -5.34
C PHE A 162 -8.15 -10.67 -4.81
N MET A 163 -9.17 -10.71 -5.65
CA MET A 163 -10.55 -11.04 -5.24
C MET A 163 -10.76 -12.54 -4.97
N LEU A 164 -9.71 -13.35 -5.11
CA LEU A 164 -9.75 -14.78 -4.88
C LEU A 164 -9.64 -15.13 -3.40
N ARG A 165 -9.94 -16.39 -3.08
CA ARG A 165 -9.72 -16.97 -1.75
C ARG A 165 -8.24 -16.83 -1.35
N CYS A 166 -8.00 -16.30 -0.16
CA CYS A 166 -6.65 -16.13 0.39
C CYS A 166 -6.33 -17.28 1.36
N LEU A 167 -5.19 -17.91 1.17
CA LEU A 167 -4.70 -19.03 1.98
C LEU A 167 -3.49 -18.57 2.80
N GLY A 168 -3.40 -19.05 4.04
CA GLY A 168 -2.36 -18.71 4.98
C GLY A 168 -1.41 -19.88 5.27
N ILE A 169 -0.13 -19.59 5.35
CA ILE A 169 0.92 -20.50 5.84
C ILE A 169 1.71 -19.77 6.91
N TYR A 170 1.79 -20.33 8.12
CA TYR A 170 2.62 -19.79 9.19
C TYR A 170 3.76 -20.76 9.52
N GLY A 171 5.00 -20.31 9.36
CA GLY A 171 6.18 -21.16 9.46
C GLY A 171 6.57 -21.85 8.14
N SER A 172 7.36 -22.90 8.26
CA SER A 172 7.98 -23.61 7.13
C SER A 172 8.24 -25.07 7.50
N GLY A 173 8.30 -25.95 6.49
CA GLY A 173 8.59 -27.36 6.69
C GLY A 173 7.40 -28.13 7.27
N ASP A 174 7.68 -29.23 7.96
CA ASP A 174 6.66 -30.13 8.49
C ASP A 174 5.82 -29.50 9.62
N ASP A 175 6.36 -28.48 10.30
CA ASP A 175 5.69 -27.73 11.36
C ASP A 175 4.90 -26.50 10.86
N ALA A 176 4.78 -26.34 9.54
CA ALA A 176 4.03 -25.24 8.95
C ALA A 176 2.53 -25.40 9.20
N ILE A 177 1.88 -24.33 9.65
CA ILE A 177 0.44 -24.30 9.86
C ILE A 177 -0.22 -23.75 8.60
N ASN A 178 -0.98 -24.61 7.94
CA ASN A 178 -1.75 -24.27 6.74
C ASN A 178 -3.20 -24.01 7.13
N PHE A 179 -3.75 -22.86 6.73
CA PHE A 179 -5.12 -22.49 7.05
C PHE A 179 -5.79 -21.68 5.93
N ASP A 180 -7.11 -21.67 5.95
CA ASP A 180 -7.91 -20.79 5.11
C ASP A 180 -8.19 -19.46 5.81
N THR A 181 -8.51 -18.41 5.07
CA THR A 181 -8.79 -17.09 5.63
C THR A 181 -10.15 -16.57 5.23
N SER A 182 -10.72 -15.71 6.07
CA SER A 182 -11.96 -15.01 5.79
C SER A 182 -11.78 -13.53 6.09
N GLY A 183 -12.16 -12.69 5.13
CA GLY A 183 -12.03 -11.23 5.24
C GLY A 183 -10.58 -10.77 5.31
N ALA A 184 -9.65 -11.48 4.66
CA ALA A 184 -8.24 -11.15 4.74
C ALA A 184 -7.95 -9.76 4.16
N SER A 185 -7.18 -8.96 4.89
CA SER A 185 -6.64 -7.69 4.43
C SER A 185 -5.18 -7.52 4.84
N ILE A 186 -4.44 -6.74 4.06
CA ILE A 186 -3.08 -6.30 4.33
C ILE A 186 -3.11 -4.78 4.29
N ASP A 187 -2.98 -4.17 5.46
CA ASP A 187 -2.83 -2.73 5.60
C ASP A 187 -1.35 -2.37 5.47
N ILE A 188 -1.03 -1.40 4.61
CA ILE A 188 0.31 -0.88 4.38
C ILE A 188 0.27 0.63 4.62
N SER A 189 1.21 1.14 5.41
CA SER A 189 1.33 2.57 5.68
C SER A 189 2.80 3.00 5.64
N LEU A 190 3.08 4.05 4.88
CA LEU A 190 4.40 4.68 4.83
C LEU A 190 4.42 5.84 5.81
N SER A 191 5.32 5.79 6.79
CA SER A 191 5.61 6.93 7.66
C SER A 191 6.73 7.75 7.04
N THR A 192 6.51 9.05 6.88
CA THR A 192 7.45 9.94 6.18
C THR A 192 7.63 11.26 6.90
N GLU A 193 8.82 11.83 6.80
CA GLU A 193 9.11 13.22 7.16
C GLU A 193 9.37 14.04 5.89
N ASP A 194 8.84 15.27 5.84
CA ASP A 194 9.08 16.18 4.72
C ASP A 194 10.53 16.67 4.72
N ALA A 195 11.19 16.59 3.57
CA ALA A 195 12.48 17.23 3.33
C ALA A 195 12.26 18.68 2.88
N SER A 196 12.92 19.62 3.55
CA SER A 196 12.81 21.07 3.31
C SER A 196 14.17 21.74 3.17
N ASN A 197 14.22 22.90 2.51
CA ASN A 197 15.42 23.73 2.40
C ASN A 197 15.27 25.05 3.18
N ASP A 198 16.34 25.86 3.23
CA ASP A 198 16.35 27.16 3.94
C ASP A 198 15.34 28.18 3.39
N ARG A 199 14.77 27.94 2.20
CA ARG A 199 13.66 28.72 1.64
C ARG A 199 12.29 28.21 2.08
N LEU A 200 12.24 27.27 3.03
CA LEU A 200 11.07 26.58 3.57
C LEU A 200 10.28 25.75 2.55
N ILE A 201 10.81 25.53 1.35
CA ILE A 201 10.12 24.80 0.29
C ILE A 201 10.31 23.30 0.53
N LYS A 202 9.21 22.59 0.78
CA LYS A 202 9.20 21.13 0.77
C LYS A 202 9.54 20.65 -0.63
N TYR A 203 10.53 19.77 -0.72
CA TYR A 203 11.00 19.26 -2.01
C TYR A 203 11.02 17.73 -2.09
N GLY A 204 10.76 17.03 -1.00
CA GLY A 204 10.78 15.58 -0.97
C GLY A 204 10.33 15.00 0.36
N LYS A 205 10.50 13.68 0.52
CA LYS A 205 10.14 12.95 1.72
C LYS A 205 11.22 11.93 2.06
N THR A 206 11.51 11.79 3.35
CA THR A 206 12.36 10.73 3.89
C THR A 206 11.48 9.70 4.58
N LEU A 207 11.72 8.42 4.29
CA LEU A 207 11.02 7.31 4.92
C LEU A 207 11.48 7.13 6.36
N THR A 208 10.54 7.11 7.32
CA THR A 208 10.85 6.89 8.73
C THR A 208 10.49 5.49 9.23
N ASP A 209 9.44 4.89 8.66
CA ASP A 209 9.05 3.50 8.92
C ASP A 209 8.04 3.03 7.85
N ILE A 210 7.94 1.72 7.66
CA ILE A 210 6.87 1.07 6.91
C ILE A 210 6.08 0.20 7.87
N SER A 211 4.83 0.56 8.14
CA SER A 211 3.93 -0.24 8.96
C SER A 211 3.12 -1.18 8.08
N ILE A 212 3.08 -2.45 8.46
CA ILE A 212 2.35 -3.50 7.74
C ILE A 212 1.55 -4.30 8.76
N THR A 213 0.30 -4.60 8.44
CA THR A 213 -0.54 -5.44 9.30
C THR A 213 -1.43 -6.32 8.43
N ALA A 214 -1.42 -7.63 8.68
CA ALA A 214 -2.39 -8.54 8.08
C ALA A 214 -3.54 -8.78 9.06
N LYS A 215 -4.78 -8.72 8.60
CA LYS A 215 -5.97 -9.04 9.41
C LYS A 215 -6.78 -10.10 8.71
N PHE A 216 -7.19 -11.13 9.43
CA PHE A 216 -8.06 -12.18 8.88
C PHE A 216 -8.66 -13.02 10.00
N LYS A 217 -9.77 -13.67 9.69
CA LYS A 217 -10.29 -14.78 10.49
C LYS A 217 -9.77 -16.12 9.95
N PRO A 218 -8.97 -16.88 10.71
CA PRO A 218 -8.52 -18.19 10.28
C PRO A 218 -9.69 -19.19 10.23
N ARG A 219 -9.66 -20.08 9.25
CA ARG A 219 -10.64 -21.16 9.04
C ARG A 219 -9.93 -22.49 8.87
N ASN A 220 -10.64 -23.56 9.22
CA ASN A 220 -10.16 -24.94 9.14
C ASN A 220 -8.84 -25.14 9.90
N ILE A 221 -8.72 -24.53 11.07
CA ILE A 221 -7.56 -24.61 11.94
C ILE A 221 -7.90 -25.38 13.21
N SER A 222 -6.98 -26.20 13.70
CA SER A 222 -7.12 -26.88 14.99
C SER A 222 -6.95 -25.89 16.15
N PHE A 223 -7.41 -26.27 17.35
CA PHE A 223 -7.19 -25.43 18.54
C PHE A 223 -5.69 -25.31 18.86
N GLU A 224 -4.93 -26.41 18.72
CA GLU A 224 -3.48 -26.41 18.97
C GLU A 224 -2.74 -25.48 18.00
N ASP A 225 -3.09 -25.52 16.72
CA ASP A 225 -2.50 -24.61 15.73
C ASP A 225 -2.88 -23.15 15.98
N TRP A 226 -4.11 -22.91 16.43
CA TRP A 226 -4.53 -21.57 16.86
C TRP A 226 -3.70 -21.06 18.06
N GLN A 227 -3.40 -21.92 19.04
CA GLN A 227 -2.52 -21.57 20.15
C GLN A 227 -1.10 -21.25 19.66
N LYS A 228 -0.58 -22.00 18.68
CA LYS A 228 0.72 -21.71 18.05
C LYS A 228 0.72 -20.39 17.26
N LEU A 229 -0.38 -20.04 16.59
CA LEU A 229 -0.52 -18.76 15.90
C LEU A 229 -0.52 -17.57 16.87
N THR A 230 -1.23 -17.70 17.99
CA THR A 230 -1.48 -16.60 18.93
C THR A 230 -0.45 -16.52 20.05
N GLY A 231 0.19 -17.63 20.39
CA GLY A 231 1.03 -17.79 21.58
C GLY A 231 0.24 -17.88 22.88
N ILE A 232 -1.09 -18.11 22.81
CA ILE A 232 -1.95 -18.24 23.99
C ILE A 232 -1.99 -19.69 24.45
N ALA A 233 -1.51 -19.95 25.65
CA ALA A 233 -1.59 -21.24 26.32
C ALA A 233 -2.88 -21.37 27.15
N ASP A 234 -3.27 -22.61 27.44
CA ASP A 234 -4.35 -22.93 28.38
C ASP A 234 -4.01 -22.55 29.84
N THR A 235 -2.73 -22.40 30.13
CA THR A 235 -2.20 -21.96 31.44
C THR A 235 -2.08 -20.44 31.57
N ASP A 236 -2.33 -19.65 30.53
CA ASP A 236 -2.16 -18.20 30.60
C ASP A 236 -3.21 -17.54 31.50
N GLU A 237 -2.78 -16.58 32.32
CA GLU A 237 -3.67 -15.83 33.19
C GLU A 237 -4.52 -14.82 32.40
N ILE A 238 -5.82 -14.78 32.70
CA ILE A 238 -6.75 -13.82 32.09
C ILE A 238 -6.27 -12.39 32.36
N GLY A 239 -6.15 -11.59 31.30
CA GLY A 239 -5.74 -10.18 31.37
C GLY A 239 -4.25 -9.94 31.12
N LYS A 240 -3.44 -11.00 30.93
CA LYS A 240 -2.04 -10.89 30.53
C LYS A 240 -1.83 -11.58 29.18
N PHE A 241 -1.65 -10.80 28.12
CA PHE A 241 -1.25 -11.35 26.83
C PHE A 241 0.27 -11.48 26.76
N THR A 242 0.76 -12.72 26.77
CA THR A 242 2.18 -13.08 26.61
C THR A 242 2.56 -13.18 25.13
N GLY A 243 1.68 -13.76 24.32
CA GLY A 243 1.80 -13.82 22.86
C GLY A 243 3.04 -14.56 22.34
N VAL A 244 3.19 -14.58 21.02
CA VAL A 244 4.42 -15.09 20.38
C VAL A 244 5.54 -14.05 20.57
N GLY A 245 6.61 -14.46 21.23
CA GLY A 245 7.80 -13.62 21.43
C GLY A 245 8.47 -13.25 20.09
N SER A 246 9.16 -12.12 20.03
CA SER A 246 9.85 -11.68 18.81
C SER A 246 10.87 -12.70 18.27
N ALA A 247 11.50 -13.46 19.17
CA ALA A 247 12.46 -14.52 18.80
C ALA A 247 11.78 -15.75 18.18
N ASP A 248 10.49 -15.96 18.44
CA ASP A 248 9.71 -17.11 17.99
C ASP A 248 8.79 -16.75 16.80
N ALA A 249 8.84 -15.50 16.34
CA ALA A 249 8.05 -15.01 15.23
C ALA A 249 8.46 -15.72 13.93
N LYS A 250 7.49 -16.28 13.22
CA LYS A 250 7.73 -17.07 11.99
C LYS A 250 7.28 -16.30 10.76
N ALA A 251 7.74 -16.72 9.59
CA ALA A 251 7.21 -16.16 8.35
C ALA A 251 5.70 -16.47 8.23
N LEU A 252 4.91 -15.46 7.85
CA LEU A 252 3.51 -15.63 7.47
C LEU A 252 3.39 -15.39 5.97
N VAL A 253 2.83 -16.35 5.25
CA VAL A 253 2.60 -16.27 3.81
C VAL A 253 1.10 -16.21 3.56
N LEU A 254 0.65 -15.17 2.84
CA LEU A 254 -0.71 -15.02 2.36
C LEU A 254 -0.72 -15.09 0.83
N ARG A 255 -1.47 -16.01 0.24
CA ARG A 255 -1.40 -16.28 -1.21
C ARG A 255 -2.69 -16.81 -1.81
N GLY A 256 -2.78 -16.71 -3.14
CA GLY A 256 -3.79 -17.42 -3.91
C GLY A 256 -3.50 -18.93 -4.02
N GLU A 257 -4.51 -19.65 -4.51
CA GLU A 257 -4.51 -21.11 -4.60
C GLU A 257 -3.62 -21.63 -5.74
N LYS A 258 -3.53 -20.92 -6.87
CA LYS A 258 -2.92 -21.44 -8.10
C LYS A 258 -1.48 -21.00 -8.28
N GLN A 259 -0.72 -21.80 -9.03
CA GLN A 259 0.57 -21.38 -9.56
C GLN A 259 0.42 -20.06 -10.33
N GLY A 260 1.32 -19.11 -10.06
CA GLY A 260 1.29 -17.77 -10.65
C GLY A 260 0.38 -16.76 -9.94
N ASP A 261 -0.40 -17.17 -8.93
CA ASP A 261 -1.13 -16.23 -8.07
C ASP A 261 -0.15 -15.46 -7.18
N TYR A 262 -0.48 -14.22 -6.85
CA TYR A 262 0.35 -13.41 -5.96
C TYR A 262 0.46 -14.03 -4.57
N GLN A 263 1.65 -13.88 -4.01
CA GLN A 263 2.03 -14.30 -2.67
C GLN A 263 2.67 -13.11 -1.93
N PHE A 264 2.23 -12.93 -0.69
CA PHE A 264 2.67 -11.91 0.25
C PHE A 264 3.35 -12.60 1.42
N THR A 265 4.66 -12.42 1.55
CA THR A 265 5.45 -13.03 2.61
C THR A 265 5.84 -11.97 3.63
N PHE A 266 5.36 -12.15 4.86
CA PHE A 266 5.64 -11.31 6.00
C PHE A 266 6.83 -11.90 6.76
N ALA A 267 7.91 -11.13 6.91
CA ALA A 267 9.11 -11.58 7.60
C ALA A 267 8.92 -11.50 9.12
N ALA A 268 9.17 -12.62 9.82
CA ALA A 268 9.07 -12.73 11.28
C ALA A 268 7.76 -12.09 11.82
N ALA A 269 6.63 -12.62 11.39
CA ALA A 269 5.32 -12.16 11.79
C ALA A 269 4.88 -12.79 13.11
N ARG A 270 4.12 -12.04 13.90
CA ARG A 270 3.45 -12.55 15.10
C ARG A 270 2.05 -11.98 15.23
N CYS A 271 1.17 -12.72 15.91
CA CYS A 271 -0.15 -12.23 16.24
C CYS A 271 -0.05 -11.10 17.28
N LYS A 272 -0.77 -10.02 17.04
CA LYS A 272 -0.92 -8.87 17.92
C LYS A 272 -2.34 -8.83 18.46
N ASP A 273 -2.46 -8.72 19.77
CA ASP A 273 -3.72 -8.47 20.49
C ASP A 273 -4.89 -9.36 20.01
N PRO A 274 -4.74 -10.71 20.01
CA PRO A 274 -5.82 -11.60 19.59
C PRO A 274 -7.03 -11.43 20.51
N SER A 275 -8.20 -11.19 19.94
CA SER A 275 -9.48 -11.36 20.66
C SER A 275 -10.03 -12.76 20.41
N ALA A 276 -10.80 -13.26 21.37
CA ALA A 276 -11.59 -14.47 21.21
C ALA A 276 -12.99 -14.18 21.72
N THR A 277 -13.99 -14.26 20.84
CA THR A 277 -15.39 -14.11 21.23
C THR A 277 -16.04 -15.50 21.29
N PHE A 278 -16.37 -15.95 22.49
CA PHE A 278 -17.10 -17.20 22.70
C PHE A 278 -18.61 -16.92 22.62
N SER A 279 -19.28 -17.46 21.60
CA SER A 279 -20.74 -17.41 21.49
C SER A 279 -21.36 -18.81 21.58
N PRO A 280 -22.60 -18.95 22.09
CA PRO A 280 -23.28 -20.25 22.15
C PRO A 280 -23.66 -20.85 20.79
N LYS A 281 -23.58 -20.07 19.70
CA LYS A 281 -23.99 -20.50 18.36
C LYS A 281 -22.83 -20.93 17.48
N ASP A 282 -21.67 -20.33 17.70
CA ASP A 282 -20.44 -20.66 17.00
C ASP A 282 -19.25 -20.37 17.94
N ALA A 283 -18.36 -21.34 18.13
CA ALA A 283 -17.02 -21.08 18.64
C ALA A 283 -16.24 -20.41 17.50
N LEU A 284 -16.25 -19.08 17.47
CA LEU A 284 -15.56 -18.32 16.45
C LEU A 284 -14.24 -17.85 17.04
N MET A 285 -13.14 -18.38 16.51
CA MET A 285 -11.88 -17.66 16.58
C MET A 285 -12.11 -16.31 15.90
N ASP A 286 -11.86 -15.23 16.63
CA ASP A 286 -12.12 -13.88 16.17
C ASP A 286 -11.11 -13.49 15.08
N GLU A 287 -11.22 -12.26 14.58
CA GLU A 287 -10.20 -11.72 13.67
C GLU A 287 -8.83 -11.67 14.36
N LEU A 288 -7.83 -12.25 13.72
CA LEU A 288 -6.43 -12.16 14.15
C LEU A 288 -5.74 -11.06 13.37
N SER A 289 -4.91 -10.28 14.05
CA SER A 289 -4.03 -9.28 13.46
C SER A 289 -2.58 -9.74 13.56
N PHE A 290 -1.83 -9.73 12.47
CA PHE A 290 -0.42 -10.07 12.43
C PHE A 290 0.42 -8.85 12.06
N GLU A 291 1.49 -8.62 12.82
CA GLU A 291 2.52 -7.62 12.51
C GLU A 291 3.83 -8.32 12.13
N PRO A 292 4.44 -8.01 10.96
CA PRO A 292 5.80 -8.43 10.63
C PRO A 292 6.82 -7.57 11.39
N LEU A 293 7.85 -8.22 11.92
CA LEU A 293 8.95 -7.53 12.59
C LEU A 293 10.05 -7.08 11.62
N GLY A 294 10.18 -7.73 10.47
CA GLY A 294 11.23 -7.42 9.49
C GLY A 294 12.55 -8.14 9.78
N ASP A 295 13.63 -7.63 9.20
CA ASP A 295 14.99 -8.08 9.47
C ASP A 295 15.55 -7.50 10.79
N GLU A 296 16.85 -7.65 11.04
CA GLU A 296 17.51 -7.17 12.26
C GLU A 296 17.42 -5.65 12.47
N PHE A 297 17.13 -4.88 11.41
CA PHE A 297 16.93 -3.43 11.45
C PHE A 297 15.46 -3.03 11.49
N GLY A 298 14.55 -4.01 11.42
CA GLY A 298 13.12 -3.80 11.29
C GLY A 298 12.69 -3.40 9.88
N ASP A 299 13.54 -3.61 8.87
CA ASP A 299 13.24 -3.34 7.46
C ASP A 299 12.76 -4.63 6.75
N ASN A 300 12.45 -4.55 5.44
CA ASN A 300 12.09 -5.72 4.61
C ASN A 300 10.92 -6.56 5.16
N LYS A 301 9.93 -5.89 5.78
CA LYS A 301 8.78 -6.51 6.46
C LYS A 301 7.86 -7.34 5.55
N LEU A 302 7.77 -7.00 4.26
CA LEU A 302 6.88 -7.65 3.29
C LEU A 302 7.58 -7.85 1.95
N VAL A 303 7.47 -9.06 1.41
CA VAL A 303 7.90 -9.42 0.06
C VAL A 303 6.70 -9.85 -0.77
N ILE A 304 6.59 -9.31 -1.99
CA ILE A 304 5.55 -9.64 -2.96
C ILE A 304 6.18 -10.47 -4.08
N SER A 305 5.62 -11.64 -4.35
CA SER A 305 6.08 -12.57 -5.36
C SER A 305 4.90 -13.34 -5.97
N THR A 306 5.18 -14.33 -6.80
CA THR A 306 4.17 -15.25 -7.35
C THR A 306 4.40 -16.66 -6.84
N SER A 307 3.31 -17.36 -6.61
CA SER A 307 3.27 -18.75 -6.19
C SER A 307 3.91 -19.68 -7.20
N GLU A 308 4.86 -20.52 -6.77
CA GLU A 308 5.59 -21.42 -7.67
C GLU A 308 4.80 -22.69 -8.05
N ALA A 309 3.82 -23.09 -7.25
CA ALA A 309 2.99 -24.28 -7.45
C ALA A 309 1.59 -24.07 -6.86
N ASP A 310 0.63 -24.91 -7.26
CA ASP A 310 -0.71 -24.94 -6.66
C ASP A 310 -0.64 -25.30 -5.16
N PHE A 311 -1.48 -24.64 -4.36
CA PHE A 311 -1.61 -24.92 -2.94
C PHE A 311 -2.35 -26.24 -2.71
N LYS A 312 -1.85 -27.05 -1.77
CA LYS A 312 -2.49 -28.28 -1.33
C LYS A 312 -2.50 -28.31 0.19
N PHE A 313 -3.68 -28.45 0.79
CA PHE A 313 -3.75 -28.80 2.21
C PHE A 313 -3.15 -30.20 2.38
N THR A 314 -2.36 -30.37 3.43
CA THR A 314 -1.93 -31.69 3.88
C THR A 314 -3.18 -32.48 4.21
N GLU A 315 -3.47 -33.53 3.44
CA GLU A 315 -4.56 -34.44 3.78
C GLU A 315 -4.22 -35.09 5.12
N THR A 316 -5.06 -34.88 6.13
CA THR A 316 -5.00 -35.67 7.35
C THR A 316 -5.35 -37.10 6.95
N THR A 317 -4.35 -37.98 6.87
CA THR A 317 -4.58 -39.42 6.85
C THR A 317 -5.26 -39.78 8.17
N ASN A 318 -6.59 -39.81 8.17
CA ASN A 318 -7.36 -40.47 9.20
C ASN A 318 -7.07 -41.97 9.09
N THR A 319 -6.02 -42.44 9.74
CA THR A 319 -5.91 -43.85 10.09
C THR A 319 -6.95 -44.11 11.17
N SER A 320 -8.12 -44.56 10.73
CA SER A 320 -9.09 -45.22 11.59
C SER A 320 -8.50 -46.55 12.06
N GLU A 321 -8.09 -46.62 13.32
CA GLU A 321 -8.04 -47.86 14.10
C GLU A 321 -9.16 -47.86 15.14
#